data_AF-A0A2V5X813-F1
#
_entry.id   AF-A0A2V5X813-F1
#
_cell.length_a   1.000
_cell.length_b   1.000
_cell.length_c   1.000
_cell.angle_alpha   90.00
_cell.angle_beta   90.00
_cell.angle_gamma   90.00
#
_symmetry.space_group_name_H-M   'P 1'
#
loop_
_entity.id
_entity.type
_entity.pdbx_description
1 polymer ?
#
loop_
_entity_poly.entity_id
_entity_poly.type
_entity_poly.pdbx_seq_one_letter_code
_entity_poly.pdbx_strand_id
1 'polypeptide(L)'
;EGAFFEVNEFAPHAIVLALGTNDSKPQNWKYGDEFAGDLGAMLDHFAALPSHPKIWVCLPPPVYQTKWGINEATVSGQIIPLLKQVARVKKVPTIDLHQALGDRPQYFPDQIHPNAAGAGMMAMTVFTALKGR
;
A
#
# COMPACT_ATOMS: atom_id res chain seq x y z
N GLU A 1 15.07 8.04 8.19
CA GLU A 1 14.70 9.09 7.20
C GLU A 1 15.55 9.07 5.92
N GLY A 2 16.78 8.52 5.91
CA GLY A 2 17.63 8.49 4.69
C GLY A 2 16.93 8.00 3.42
N ALA A 3 16.34 6.81 3.45
CA ALA A 3 15.61 6.24 2.31
C ALA A 3 14.39 7.07 1.84
N PHE A 4 13.80 7.89 2.73
CA PHE A 4 12.70 8.78 2.34
C PHE A 4 13.22 9.97 1.51
N PHE A 5 14.43 10.46 1.77
CA PHE A 5 15.02 11.55 0.99
C PHE A 5 15.71 11.05 -0.29
N GLU A 6 16.18 9.80 -0.31
CA GLU A 6 16.75 9.16 -1.52
C GLU A 6 15.77 9.14 -2.71
N VAL A 7 14.46 9.10 -2.46
CA VAL A 7 13.45 9.17 -3.54
C VAL A 7 13.50 10.50 -4.30
N ASN A 8 13.94 11.58 -3.64
CA ASN A 8 14.05 12.89 -4.26
C ASN A 8 15.21 12.89 -5.28
N GLU A 9 16.33 12.27 -4.91
CA GLU A 9 17.51 12.11 -5.77
C GLU A 9 17.26 11.10 -6.89
N PHE A 10 16.47 10.06 -6.62
CA PHE A 10 16.08 9.07 -7.63
C PHE A 10 15.22 9.66 -8.76
N ALA A 11 14.53 10.78 -8.52
CA ALA A 11 13.70 11.49 -9.49
C ALA A 11 12.74 10.57 -10.28
N PRO A 12 11.85 9.82 -9.60
CA PRO A 12 11.01 8.82 -10.24
C PRO A 12 10.01 9.45 -11.21
N HIS A 13 9.73 8.75 -12.32
CA HIS A 13 8.61 9.06 -13.21
C HIS A 13 7.32 8.30 -12.83
N ALA A 14 7.44 7.26 -11.99
CA ALA A 14 6.34 6.46 -11.50
C ALA A 14 6.60 6.02 -10.06
N ILE A 15 5.58 6.08 -9.21
CA ILE A 15 5.62 5.65 -7.82
C ILE A 15 4.44 4.70 -7.57
N VAL A 16 4.74 3.49 -7.09
CA VAL A 16 3.75 2.53 -6.62
C VAL A 16 3.92 2.39 -5.11
N LEU A 17 3.01 2.98 -4.35
CA LEU A 17 3.10 3.06 -2.89
C LEU A 17 2.34 1.91 -2.25
N ALA A 18 3.05 1.00 -1.57
CA ALA A 18 2.45 -0.12 -0.85
C ALA A 18 2.84 -0.06 0.64
N LEU A 19 1.88 0.32 1.48
CA LEU A 19 1.99 0.43 2.94
C LEU A 19 0.68 -0.04 3.59
N GLY A 20 0.62 -0.18 4.91
CA GLY A 20 -0.62 -0.50 5.64
C GLY A 20 -0.57 -1.83 6.39
N THR A 21 0.06 -2.88 5.86
CA THR A 21 0.08 -4.19 6.56
C THR A 21 0.76 -4.08 7.93
N ASN A 22 1.92 -3.42 8.01
CA ASN A 22 2.63 -3.26 9.29
C ASN A 22 2.02 -2.19 10.20
N ASP A 23 1.34 -1.19 9.63
CA ASP A 23 0.63 -0.16 10.39
C ASP A 23 -0.47 -0.77 11.27
N SER A 24 -1.07 -1.89 10.84
CA SER A 24 -2.10 -2.61 11.60
C SER A 24 -1.64 -3.17 12.96
N LYS A 25 -0.33 -3.24 13.22
CA LYS A 25 0.20 -3.69 14.52
C LYS A 25 -0.25 -2.75 15.63
N PRO A 26 -0.77 -3.23 16.78
CA PRO A 26 -1.31 -2.35 17.83
C PRO A 26 -0.36 -1.25 18.29
N GLN A 27 0.94 -1.54 18.38
CA GLN A 27 1.96 -0.56 18.77
C GLN A 27 2.16 0.58 17.75
N ASN A 28 1.78 0.36 16.49
CA ASN A 28 1.79 1.37 15.42
C ASN A 28 0.41 2.01 15.29
N TRP A 29 -0.65 1.20 15.29
CA TRP A 29 -2.04 1.65 15.10
C TRP A 29 -2.59 2.50 16.24
N LYS A 30 -1.87 2.60 17.37
CA LYS A 30 -2.14 3.62 18.38
C LYS A 30 -2.07 5.07 17.84
N TYR A 31 -1.43 5.27 16.68
CA TYR A 31 -1.38 6.54 15.93
C TYR A 31 -2.27 6.50 14.67
N GLY A 32 -3.25 5.60 14.60
CA GLY A 32 -4.10 5.42 13.42
C GLY A 32 -4.86 6.68 12.99
N ASP A 33 -5.13 7.60 13.92
CA ASP A 33 -5.77 8.89 13.65
C ASP A 33 -4.87 9.82 12.79
N GLU A 34 -3.55 9.63 12.83
CA GLU A 34 -2.57 10.41 12.06
C GLU A 34 -2.37 9.85 10.65
N PHE A 35 -2.68 8.56 10.43
CA PHE A 35 -2.40 7.82 9.19
C PHE A 35 -2.89 8.53 7.93
N ALA A 36 -4.11 9.06 7.94
CA ALA A 36 -4.67 9.74 6.77
C ALA A 36 -3.96 11.07 6.45
N GLY A 37 -3.56 11.80 7.48
CA GLY A 37 -2.80 13.04 7.36
C GLY A 37 -1.41 12.77 6.79
N ASP A 38 -0.71 11.79 7.37
CA ASP A 38 0.64 11.42 6.96
C ASP A 38 0.70 10.85 5.54
N LEU A 39 -0.25 9.99 5.19
CA LEU A 39 -0.38 9.46 3.82
C LEU A 39 -0.68 10.60 2.83
N GLY A 40 -1.52 11.55 3.22
CA GLY A 40 -1.82 12.74 2.43
C GLY A 40 -0.58 13.61 2.20
N ALA A 41 0.19 13.88 3.25
CA ALA A 41 1.42 14.66 3.17
C ALA A 41 2.50 13.97 2.32
N MET A 42 2.62 12.64 2.43
CA MET A 42 3.53 11.85 1.60
C MET A 42 3.17 11.92 0.11
N LEU A 43 1.87 11.84 -0.23
CA LEU A 43 1.42 11.97 -1.62
C LEU A 43 1.64 13.39 -2.18
N ASP A 44 1.44 14.42 -1.36
CA ASP A 44 1.72 15.80 -1.76
C ASP A 44 3.22 16.01 -2.03
N HIS A 45 4.07 15.48 -1.16
CA HIS A 45 5.53 15.52 -1.33
C HIS A 45 5.95 14.86 -2.65
N PHE A 46 5.46 13.66 -2.92
CA PHE A 46 5.76 12.96 -4.18
C PHE A 46 5.22 13.68 -5.41
N ALA A 47 4.02 14.25 -5.34
CA ALA A 47 3.44 15.02 -6.44
C ALA A 47 4.21 16.31 -6.74
N ALA A 48 4.89 16.88 -5.72
CA ALA A 48 5.71 18.09 -5.84
C ALA A 48 7.13 17.82 -6.38
N LEU A 49 7.53 16.56 -6.57
CA LEU A 49 8.85 16.25 -7.14
C LEU A 49 8.99 16.83 -8.56
N PRO A 50 10.16 17.38 -8.94
CA PRO A 50 10.39 17.95 -10.27
C PRO A 50 10.18 16.99 -11.44
N SER A 51 10.30 15.67 -11.20
CA SER A 51 10.06 14.63 -12.19
C SER A 51 8.58 14.41 -12.51
N HIS A 52 7.67 15.01 -11.73
CA HIS A 52 6.21 14.88 -11.85
C HIS A 52 5.75 13.42 -11.98
N PRO A 53 6.04 12.57 -10.98
CA PRO A 53 5.73 11.15 -11.05
C PRO A 53 4.22 10.89 -11.19
N LYS A 54 3.88 9.86 -11.95
CA LYS A 54 2.55 9.23 -11.81
C LYS A 54 2.55 8.35 -10.57
N ILE A 55 1.55 8.52 -9.71
CA ILE A 55 1.48 7.84 -8.42
C ILE A 55 0.32 6.86 -8.42
N TRP A 56 0.51 5.70 -7.77
CA TRP A 56 -0.54 4.74 -7.45
C TRP A 56 -0.44 4.34 -5.98
N VAL A 57 -1.58 4.17 -5.31
CA VAL A 57 -1.65 3.66 -3.93
C VAL A 57 -2.17 2.23 -3.95
N CYS A 58 -1.37 1.29 -3.45
CA CYS A 58 -1.80 -0.10 -3.30
C CYS A 58 -2.67 -0.26 -2.06
N LEU A 59 -3.75 -1.02 -2.19
CA LEU A 59 -4.49 -1.56 -1.05
C LEU A 59 -3.77 -2.85 -0.61
N PRO A 60 -3.41 -3.02 0.67
CA PRO A 60 -2.58 -4.13 1.14
C PRO A 60 -3.13 -5.51 0.76
N PRO A 61 -2.26 -6.53 0.55
CA PRO A 61 -2.69 -7.92 0.49
C PRO A 61 -3.48 -8.34 1.76
N PRO A 62 -4.34 -9.37 1.68
CA PRO A 62 -5.09 -9.87 2.82
C PRO A 62 -4.17 -10.48 3.88
N VAL A 63 -4.59 -10.39 5.13
CA VAL A 63 -4.00 -11.06 6.29
C VAL A 63 -4.87 -12.26 6.64
N TYR A 64 -4.34 -13.47 6.46
CA TYR A 64 -5.12 -14.70 6.69
C TYR A 64 -5.13 -15.14 8.16
N GLN A 65 -4.14 -14.72 8.95
CA GLN A 65 -4.08 -15.01 10.37
C GLN A 65 -3.39 -13.87 11.10
N THR A 66 -3.93 -13.46 12.25
CA THR A 66 -3.27 -12.48 13.11
C THR A 66 -1.91 -13.01 13.59
N LYS A 67 -0.82 -12.34 13.22
CA LYS A 67 0.55 -12.68 13.63
C LYS A 67 1.40 -11.44 13.84
N TRP A 68 2.26 -11.45 14.87
CA TRP A 68 3.14 -10.33 15.21
C TRP A 68 2.42 -8.98 15.37
N GLY A 69 1.15 -9.02 15.78
CA GLY A 69 0.25 -7.87 15.86
C GLY A 69 -0.43 -7.47 14.56
N ILE A 70 0.04 -7.95 13.40
CA ILE A 70 -0.61 -7.69 12.11
C ILE A 70 -1.95 -8.39 12.09
N ASN A 71 -3.02 -7.68 11.75
CA ASN A 71 -4.37 -8.23 11.84
C ASN A 71 -5.30 -7.70 10.73
N GLU A 72 -6.15 -8.60 10.23
CA GLU A 72 -7.04 -8.31 9.11
C GLU A 72 -8.12 -7.28 9.47
N ALA A 73 -8.63 -7.31 10.71
CA ALA A 73 -9.70 -6.41 11.14
C ALA A 73 -9.29 -4.93 11.02
N THR A 74 -8.05 -4.59 11.36
CA THR A 74 -7.50 -3.25 11.13
C THR A 74 -7.18 -3.00 9.66
N VAL A 75 -6.58 -3.98 8.95
CA VAL A 75 -6.23 -3.83 7.53
C VAL A 75 -7.45 -3.53 6.66
N SER A 76 -8.46 -4.40 6.65
CA SER A 76 -9.66 -4.21 5.80
C SER A 76 -10.70 -3.30 6.42
N GLY A 77 -10.82 -3.29 7.74
CA GLY A 77 -11.85 -2.50 8.43
C GLY A 77 -11.50 -1.02 8.60
N GLN A 78 -10.21 -0.64 8.57
CA GLN A 78 -9.78 0.73 8.87
C GLN A 78 -8.78 1.27 7.83
N ILE A 79 -7.67 0.55 7.58
CA ILE A 79 -6.58 1.03 6.71
C ILE A 79 -7.03 1.14 5.26
N ILE A 80 -7.63 0.09 4.68
CA ILE A 80 -8.11 0.12 3.29
C ILE A 80 -9.12 1.25 3.05
N PRO A 81 -10.14 1.47 3.93
CA PRO A 81 -11.01 2.63 3.85
C PRO A 81 -10.25 3.97 3.82
N LEU A 82 -9.28 4.17 4.71
CA LEU A 82 -8.49 5.40 4.76
C LEU A 82 -7.62 5.58 3.51
N LEU A 83 -6.97 4.53 3.02
CA LEU A 83 -6.20 4.56 1.76
C LEU A 83 -7.11 4.98 0.58
N LYS A 84 -8.29 4.37 0.46
CA LYS A 84 -9.28 4.73 -0.59
C LYS A 84 -9.73 6.19 -0.45
N GLN A 85 -10.02 6.64 0.77
CA GLN A 85 -10.42 8.02 1.03
C GLN A 85 -9.34 9.02 0.61
N VAL A 86 -8.11 8.85 1.08
CA VAL A 86 -7.01 9.78 0.78
C VAL A 86 -6.68 9.74 -0.70
N ALA A 87 -6.59 8.56 -1.32
CA ALA A 87 -6.35 8.42 -2.75
C ALA A 87 -7.41 9.16 -3.58
N ARG A 88 -8.70 9.06 -3.21
CA ARG A 88 -9.79 9.81 -3.85
C ARG A 88 -9.61 11.32 -3.71
N VAL A 89 -9.30 11.82 -2.51
CA VAL A 89 -9.08 13.26 -2.25
C VAL A 89 -7.89 13.79 -3.04
N LYS A 90 -6.79 13.03 -3.08
CA LYS A 90 -5.57 13.39 -3.82
C LYS A 90 -5.65 13.09 -5.32
N LYS A 91 -6.76 12.51 -5.80
CA LYS A 91 -6.97 12.09 -7.21
C LYS A 91 -5.89 11.13 -7.71
N VAL A 92 -5.42 10.25 -6.83
CA VAL A 92 -4.43 9.22 -7.11
C VAL A 92 -5.16 7.88 -7.32
N PRO A 93 -4.90 7.13 -8.40
CA PRO A 93 -5.51 5.81 -8.61
C PRO A 93 -5.04 4.79 -7.56
N THR A 94 -5.92 3.85 -7.25
CA THR A 94 -5.63 2.73 -6.33
C THR A 94 -5.38 1.43 -7.09
N ILE A 95 -4.50 0.56 -6.57
CA ILE A 95 -4.28 -0.81 -7.05
C ILE A 95 -4.73 -1.80 -5.96
N ASP A 96 -5.78 -2.58 -6.22
CA ASP A 96 -6.39 -3.44 -5.19
C ASP A 96 -5.68 -4.81 -5.09
N LEU A 97 -4.58 -4.86 -4.31
CA LEU A 97 -3.90 -6.13 -4.04
C LEU A 97 -4.66 -6.99 -3.03
N HIS A 98 -5.53 -6.37 -2.20
CA HIS A 98 -6.40 -7.11 -1.28
C HIS A 98 -7.32 -8.04 -2.07
N GLN A 99 -8.08 -7.48 -3.01
CA GLN A 99 -8.95 -8.22 -3.90
C GLN A 99 -8.17 -9.21 -4.78
N ALA A 100 -7.03 -8.79 -5.33
CA ALA A 100 -6.22 -9.64 -6.19
C ALA A 100 -5.73 -10.91 -5.47
N LEU A 101 -5.62 -10.90 -4.15
CA LEU A 101 -5.11 -12.02 -3.36
C LEU A 101 -6.14 -12.65 -2.40
N GLY A 102 -7.33 -12.07 -2.23
CA GLY A 102 -8.35 -12.40 -1.20
C GLY A 102 -8.73 -13.87 -1.01
N ASP A 103 -8.72 -14.67 -2.07
CA ASP A 103 -9.10 -16.09 -2.04
C ASP A 103 -7.93 -17.05 -2.30
N ARG A 104 -6.72 -16.64 -1.92
CA ARG A 104 -5.48 -17.36 -2.26
C ARG A 104 -4.58 -17.59 -1.04
N PRO A 105 -5.07 -18.18 0.07
CA PRO A 105 -4.26 -18.42 1.27
C PRO A 105 -3.03 -19.30 1.01
N GLN A 106 -3.06 -20.15 -0.01
CA GLN A 106 -1.92 -20.97 -0.44
C GLN A 106 -0.71 -20.14 -0.91
N TYR A 107 -0.92 -18.87 -1.24
CA TYR A 107 0.17 -17.96 -1.57
C TYR A 107 0.82 -17.32 -0.34
N PHE A 108 0.31 -17.57 0.87
CA PHE A 108 0.78 -16.95 2.11
C PHE A 108 1.32 -18.02 3.06
N PRO A 109 2.57 -18.49 2.89
CA PRO A 109 3.15 -19.57 3.69
C PRO A 109 3.13 -19.29 5.19
N ASP A 110 3.26 -18.02 5.60
CA ASP A 110 3.17 -17.60 6.99
C ASP A 110 1.83 -16.93 7.35
N GLN A 111 0.86 -16.92 6.43
CA GLN A 111 -0.45 -16.26 6.54
C GLN A 111 -0.43 -14.71 6.51
N ILE A 112 0.72 -14.08 6.23
CA ILE A 112 0.90 -12.61 6.13
C ILE A 112 1.58 -12.20 4.82
N HIS A 113 2.71 -12.84 4.48
CA HIS A 113 3.57 -12.46 3.38
C HIS A 113 3.37 -13.39 2.19
N PRO A 114 3.18 -12.85 0.97
CA PRO A 114 3.10 -13.65 -0.24
C PRO A 114 4.40 -14.41 -0.54
N ASN A 115 4.30 -15.65 -1.01
CA ASN A 115 5.39 -16.39 -1.65
C ASN A 115 5.63 -15.90 -3.08
N ALA A 116 6.55 -16.56 -3.81
CA ALA A 116 6.88 -16.19 -5.19
C ALA A 116 5.66 -16.17 -6.14
N ALA A 117 4.71 -17.10 -5.99
CA ALA A 117 3.50 -17.12 -6.81
C ALA A 117 2.57 -15.94 -6.48
N GLY A 118 2.40 -15.63 -5.20
CA GLY A 118 1.65 -14.45 -4.75
C GLY A 118 2.30 -13.13 -5.19
N ALA A 119 3.62 -13.03 -5.09
CA ALA A 119 4.38 -11.88 -5.58
C ALA A 119 4.26 -11.71 -7.11
N GLY A 120 4.27 -12.81 -7.87
CA GLY A 120 4.01 -12.79 -9.31
C GLY A 120 2.62 -12.24 -9.65
N MET A 121 1.61 -12.60 -8.85
CA MET A 121 0.26 -12.04 -8.98
C MET A 121 0.21 -10.55 -8.66
N MET A 122 0.86 -10.12 -7.57
CA MET A 122 0.98 -8.69 -7.25
C MET A 122 1.61 -7.92 -8.40
N ALA A 123 2.72 -8.42 -8.95
CA ALA A 123 3.42 -7.79 -10.07
C ALA A 123 2.53 -7.68 -11.32
N MET A 124 1.75 -8.71 -11.64
CA MET A 124 0.81 -8.68 -12.76
C MET A 124 -0.32 -7.66 -12.55
N THR A 125 -0.88 -7.59 -11.35
CA THR A 125 -1.91 -6.61 -10.99
C THR A 125 -1.37 -5.18 -11.11
N VAL A 126 -0.17 -4.92 -10.59
CA VAL A 126 0.51 -3.62 -10.72
C VAL A 126 0.79 -3.30 -12.19
N PHE A 127 1.38 -4.24 -12.94
CA PHE A 127 1.68 -4.06 -14.36
C PHE A 127 0.43 -3.69 -15.17
N THR A 128 -0.68 -4.36 -14.92
CA THR A 128 -1.96 -4.10 -15.60
C THR A 128 -2.44 -2.67 -15.33
N ALA A 129 -2.41 -2.23 -14.07
CA ALA A 129 -2.75 -0.86 -13.69
C ALA A 129 -1.82 0.19 -14.33
N LEU A 130 -0.51 -0.06 -14.37
CA LEU A 130 0.45 0.84 -15.01
C LEU A 130 0.25 0.96 -16.53
N LYS A 131 -0.25 -0.10 -17.17
CA LYS A 131 -0.61 -0.10 -18.59
C LYS A 131 -1.96 0.56 -18.89
N GLY A 132 -2.72 0.95 -17.86
CA GLY A 132 -4.06 1.53 -18.01
C GLY A 132 -5.10 0.54 -18.53
N ARG A 133 -4.96 -0.73 -18.17
CA ARG A 133 -5.84 -1.82 -18.58
C ARG A 133 -6.68 -2.33 -17.41
#